data_AF-X6P3B6-F1
#
_entry.id   AF-X6P3B6-F1
#
_cell.length_a   1.000
_cell.length_b   1.000
_cell.length_c   1.000
_cell.angle_alpha   90.00
_cell.angle_beta   90.00
_cell.angle_gamma   90.00
#
_symmetry.space_group_name_H-M   'P 1'
#
loop_
_entity.id
_entity.type
_entity.pdbx_description
1 polymer ?
#
loop_
_entity_poly.entity_id
_entity_poly.type
_entity_poly.pdbx_seq_one_letter_code
_entity_poly.pdbx_strand_id
1 'polypeptide(L)'
;MNPVSIHPFSIISTHYDDVKNFKQLFEKKLNYQFLCNLSPKMTKIDLQAFMDRLFVDFEIRTNEKKYDGLIIIICGHRENENRSVTSDGKNVPVDDIIKSFDCEKIESFKDSKNISN
;
A
#
# COMPACT_ATOMS: atom_id res chain seq x y z
N MET A 1 15.85 -13.74 -21.86
CA MET A 1 16.03 -12.84 -20.70
C MET A 1 14.68 -12.75 -20.01
N ASN A 2 14.54 -13.33 -18.82
CA ASN A 2 13.31 -13.14 -18.05
C ASN A 2 13.30 -11.69 -17.57
N PRO A 3 12.21 -10.92 -17.76
CA PRO A 3 12.10 -9.66 -17.05
C PRO A 3 12.14 -10.01 -15.56
N VAL A 4 13.04 -9.36 -14.83
CA VAL A 4 13.02 -9.39 -13.37
C VAL A 4 11.66 -8.81 -13.00
N SER A 5 10.70 -9.65 -12.66
CA SER A 5 9.41 -9.19 -12.16
C SER A 5 9.69 -8.48 -10.84
N ILE A 6 9.65 -7.16 -10.86
CA ILE A 6 9.85 -6.35 -9.67
C ILE A 6 8.46 -6.11 -9.10
N HIS A 7 8.16 -6.77 -8.00
CA HIS A 7 6.85 -6.69 -7.37
C HIS A 7 6.74 -5.36 -6.59
N PRO A 8 5.71 -4.51 -6.83
CA PRO A 8 5.52 -3.28 -6.10
C PRO A 8 5.04 -3.57 -4.68
N PHE A 9 5.68 -2.92 -3.73
CA PHE A 9 5.41 -3.04 -2.32
C PHE A 9 5.36 -1.64 -1.71
N SER A 10 4.25 -1.32 -1.06
CA SER A 10 4.03 0.00 -0.47
C SER A 10 3.67 -0.09 1.00
N ILE A 11 4.27 0.80 1.80
CA ILE A 11 4.01 0.91 3.22
C ILE A 11 3.52 2.30 3.56
N ILE A 12 2.52 2.33 4.41
CA ILE A 12 2.06 3.50 5.13
C ILE A 12 2.19 3.16 6.61
N SER A 13 3.22 3.66 7.28
CA SER A 13 3.43 3.35 8.70
C SER A 13 3.67 4.59 9.54
N THR A 14 3.09 4.60 10.74
CA THR A 14 3.30 5.62 11.77
C THR A 14 4.54 5.37 12.65
N HIS A 15 5.22 4.22 12.49
CA HIS A 15 6.40 3.87 13.28
C HIS A 15 7.62 3.61 12.39
N TYR A 16 8.69 4.37 12.66
CA TYR A 16 9.92 4.34 11.85
C TYR A 16 10.63 2.98 11.88
N ASP A 17 10.62 2.28 13.01
CA ASP A 17 11.26 0.97 13.15
C ASP A 17 10.55 -0.10 12.30
N ASP A 18 9.23 -0.04 12.19
CA ASP A 18 8.46 -0.92 11.30
C ASP A 18 8.85 -0.70 9.84
N VAL A 19 8.97 0.58 9.41
CA VAL A 19 9.42 0.93 8.05
C VAL A 19 10.80 0.34 7.76
N LYS A 20 11.74 0.43 8.71
CA LYS A 20 13.08 -0.18 8.58
C LYS A 20 13.01 -1.69 8.44
N ASN A 21 12.26 -2.36 9.30
CA ASN A 21 12.13 -3.82 9.30
C ASN A 21 11.53 -4.32 7.98
N PHE A 22 10.44 -3.69 7.54
CA PHE A 22 9.81 -4.07 6.29
C PHE A 22 10.66 -3.73 5.07
N LYS A 23 11.38 -2.60 5.06
CA LYS A 23 12.33 -2.31 3.98
C LYS A 23 13.40 -3.39 3.88
N GLN A 24 13.97 -3.81 5.01
CA GLN A 24 14.96 -4.88 5.03
C GLN A 24 14.36 -6.21 4.51
N LEU A 25 13.14 -6.54 4.87
CA LEU A 25 12.49 -7.77 4.41
C LEU A 25 12.12 -7.69 2.92
N PHE A 26 11.27 -6.75 2.53
CA PHE A 26 10.68 -6.70 1.21
C PHE A 26 11.64 -6.21 0.14
N GLU A 27 12.41 -5.14 0.41
CA GLU A 27 13.35 -4.61 -0.57
C GLU A 27 14.61 -5.48 -0.66
N LYS A 28 15.24 -5.81 0.48
CA LYS A 28 16.57 -6.47 0.46
C LYS A 28 16.51 -7.98 0.33
N LYS A 29 15.56 -8.65 0.99
CA LYS A 29 15.47 -10.12 0.96
C LYS A 29 14.56 -10.64 -0.14
N LEU A 30 13.43 -9.96 -0.37
CA LEU A 30 12.41 -10.42 -1.31
C LEU A 30 12.43 -9.68 -2.66
N ASN A 31 13.29 -8.66 -2.81
CA ASN A 31 13.50 -7.90 -4.05
C ASN A 31 12.24 -7.22 -4.61
N TYR A 32 11.37 -6.71 -3.73
CA TYR A 32 10.24 -5.87 -4.10
C TYR A 32 10.68 -4.41 -4.32
N GLN A 33 9.98 -3.70 -5.20
CA GLN A 33 10.10 -2.25 -5.31
C GLN A 33 9.42 -1.60 -4.10
N PHE A 34 10.22 -1.01 -3.22
CA PHE A 34 9.76 -0.45 -1.95
C PHE A 34 9.33 1.02 -2.08
N LEU A 35 8.12 1.32 -1.62
CA LEU A 35 7.61 2.68 -1.43
C LEU A 35 7.17 2.87 0.03
N CYS A 36 7.47 4.03 0.62
CA CYS A 36 6.97 4.40 1.94
C CYS A 36 6.49 5.85 1.99
N ASN A 37 5.62 6.13 2.96
CA ASN A 37 5.26 7.50 3.30
C ASN A 37 6.48 8.34 3.71
N LEU A 38 6.46 9.62 3.34
CA LEU A 38 7.55 10.57 3.67
C LEU A 38 7.57 10.93 5.17
N SER A 39 6.41 10.89 5.83
CA SER A 39 6.26 11.23 7.24
C SER A 39 5.34 10.23 7.94
N PRO A 40 5.70 9.74 9.15
CA PRO A 40 4.86 8.85 9.94
C PRO A 40 3.56 9.50 10.42
N LYS A 41 3.45 10.83 10.39
CA LYS A 41 2.21 11.54 10.72
C LYS A 41 1.53 11.96 9.43
N MET A 42 0.60 11.13 8.97
CA MET A 42 -0.24 11.42 7.80
C MET A 42 -1.63 11.83 8.25
N THR A 43 -2.15 12.92 7.71
CA THR A 43 -3.58 13.26 7.81
C THR A 43 -4.38 12.39 6.85
N LYS A 44 -5.72 12.43 6.94
CA LYS A 44 -6.58 11.79 5.93
C LYS A 44 -6.27 12.26 4.49
N ILE A 45 -5.95 13.54 4.31
CA ILE A 45 -5.64 14.11 3.00
C ILE A 45 -4.30 13.57 2.49
N ASP A 46 -3.28 13.51 3.36
CA ASP A 46 -1.98 12.97 2.99
C ASP A 46 -2.09 11.50 2.58
N LEU A 47 -2.92 10.73 3.30
CA LEU A 47 -3.17 9.32 3.00
C LEU A 47 -3.78 9.17 1.61
N GLN A 48 -4.81 9.94 1.30
CA GLN A 48 -5.43 9.92 -0.03
C GLN A 48 -4.42 10.31 -1.12
N ALA A 49 -3.66 11.39 -0.91
CA ALA A 49 -2.65 11.85 -1.87
C ALA A 49 -1.51 10.84 -2.05
N PHE A 50 -1.17 10.04 -1.04
CA PHE A 50 -0.23 8.94 -1.17
C PHE A 50 -0.81 7.81 -2.03
N MET A 51 -2.07 7.43 -1.79
CA MET A 51 -2.74 6.40 -2.60
C MET A 51 -2.88 6.83 -4.05
N ASP A 52 -3.28 8.07 -4.31
CA ASP A 52 -3.44 8.59 -5.67
C ASP A 52 -2.10 8.56 -6.43
N ARG A 53 -1.00 8.96 -5.78
CA ARG A 53 0.35 8.85 -6.35
C ARG A 53 0.75 7.41 -6.61
N LEU A 54 0.46 6.50 -5.69
CA LEU A 54 0.72 5.07 -5.88
C LEU A 54 0.03 4.54 -7.14
N PHE A 55 -1.23 4.90 -7.38
CA PHE A 55 -1.95 4.50 -8.58
C PHE A 55 -1.34 5.06 -9.87
N VAL A 56 -0.88 6.32 -9.84
CA VAL A 56 -0.32 7.00 -11.01
C VAL A 56 1.11 6.55 -11.29
N ASP A 57 2.01 6.63 -10.30
CA ASP A 57 3.45 6.38 -10.47
C ASP A 57 3.74 4.91 -10.86
N PHE A 58 2.90 4.00 -10.39
CA PHE A 58 3.02 2.56 -10.66
C PHE A 58 2.00 2.07 -11.69
N GLU A 59 1.18 2.94 -12.26
CA GLU A 59 0.18 2.56 -13.28
C GLU A 59 -0.69 1.38 -12.84
N ILE A 60 -1.03 1.30 -11.55
CA ILE A 60 -1.62 0.10 -10.93
C ILE A 60 -2.92 -0.32 -11.63
N ARG A 61 -3.73 0.65 -12.11
CA ARG A 61 -5.00 0.40 -12.78
C ARG A 61 -4.85 -0.40 -14.08
N THR A 62 -3.84 -0.07 -14.88
CA THR A 62 -3.60 -0.74 -16.17
C THR A 62 -2.59 -1.88 -16.03
N ASN A 63 -1.72 -1.81 -15.01
CA ASN A 63 -0.60 -2.73 -14.77
C ASN A 63 0.23 -2.99 -16.03
N GLU A 64 0.51 -1.94 -16.81
CA GLU A 64 1.33 -2.04 -18.02
C GLU A 64 2.75 -2.60 -17.72
N LYS A 65 3.20 -2.41 -16.48
CA LYS A 65 4.45 -2.92 -15.92
C LYS A 65 4.41 -4.41 -15.57
N LYS A 66 3.26 -5.08 -15.71
CA LYS A 66 3.05 -6.53 -15.54
C LYS A 66 3.53 -7.05 -14.18
N TYR A 67 3.11 -6.38 -13.13
CA TYR A 67 3.32 -6.83 -11.76
C TYR A 67 2.50 -8.08 -11.45
N ASP A 68 3.14 -9.07 -10.84
CA ASP A 68 2.47 -10.31 -10.43
C ASP A 68 1.74 -10.19 -9.07
N GLY A 69 1.94 -9.08 -8.36
CA GLY A 69 1.30 -8.84 -7.07
C GLY A 69 1.60 -7.45 -6.51
N LEU A 70 0.72 -6.96 -5.65
CA LEU A 70 0.83 -5.70 -4.92
C LEU A 70 0.62 -5.97 -3.44
N ILE A 71 1.50 -5.44 -2.60
CA ILE A 71 1.36 -5.53 -1.15
C ILE A 71 1.29 -4.11 -0.59
N ILE A 72 0.27 -3.86 0.24
CA ILE A 72 0.08 -2.59 0.95
C ILE A 72 0.01 -2.89 2.43
N ILE A 73 0.93 -2.31 3.20
CA ILE A 73 0.93 -2.40 4.66
C ILE A 73 0.52 -1.05 5.23
N ILE A 74 -0.53 -1.02 6.05
CA ILE A 74 -0.97 0.19 6.75
C ILE A 74 -0.85 -0.04 8.25
N CYS A 75 0.10 0.66 8.88
CA CYS A 75 0.29 0.67 10.32
C CYS A 75 -0.22 2.01 10.85
N GLY A 76 -1.28 1.96 11.65
CA GLY A 76 -1.86 3.15 12.27
C GLY A 76 -2.69 2.76 13.49
N HIS A 77 -3.09 3.77 14.26
CA HIS A 77 -3.98 3.56 15.40
C HIS A 77 -5.36 3.14 14.91
N ARG A 78 -5.95 2.11 15.51
CA ARG A 78 -7.35 1.74 15.28
C ARG A 78 -8.23 2.30 16.39
N GLU A 79 -9.38 2.85 16.04
CA GLU A 79 -10.39 3.23 17.03
C GLU A 79 -11.29 2.02 17.35
N ASN A 80 -11.59 1.22 16.33
CA ASN A 80 -12.40 0.00 16.37
C ASN A 80 -12.09 -0.86 15.15
N GLU A 81 -12.76 -2.01 15.03
CA GLU A 81 -12.44 -3.10 14.08
C GLU A 81 -12.26 -2.60 12.63
N ASN A 82 -13.07 -1.64 12.19
CA ASN A 82 -13.11 -1.18 10.80
C ASN A 82 -12.63 0.27 10.58
N ARG A 83 -12.05 0.95 11.57
CA ARG A 83 -11.60 2.36 11.41
C ARG A 83 -10.18 2.59 11.89
N SER A 84 -9.39 3.19 11.01
CA SER A 84 -8.07 3.74 11.33
C SER A 84 -8.17 5.23 11.62
N VAL A 85 -7.45 5.68 12.64
CA VAL A 85 -7.35 7.09 13.04
C VAL A 85 -6.07 7.68 12.43
N THR A 86 -6.24 8.76 11.69
CA THR A 86 -5.14 9.54 11.11
C THR A 86 -4.61 10.59 12.08
N SER A 87 -3.46 11.19 11.78
CA SER A 87 -2.80 12.11 12.70
C SER A 87 -3.58 13.40 13.01
N ASP A 88 -4.54 13.78 12.16
CA ASP A 88 -5.49 14.88 12.42
C ASP A 88 -6.75 14.42 13.17
N GLY A 89 -6.73 13.22 13.74
CA GLY A 89 -7.85 12.64 14.50
C GLY A 89 -9.03 12.22 13.63
N LYS A 90 -8.90 12.26 12.30
CA LYS A 90 -9.97 11.86 11.39
C LYS A 90 -9.96 10.35 11.18
N ASN A 91 -11.16 9.81 11.06
CA ASN A 91 -11.38 8.41 10.77
C ASN A 91 -11.31 8.11 9.27
N VAL A 92 -10.61 7.02 8.95
CA VAL A 92 -10.56 6.41 7.63
C VAL A 92 -11.09 4.98 7.77
N PRO A 93 -12.24 4.66 7.16
CA PRO A 93 -12.74 3.29 7.12
C PRO A 93 -11.75 2.40 6.38
N VAL A 94 -11.35 1.29 7.01
CA VAL A 94 -10.45 0.30 6.40
C VAL A 94 -11.08 -0.27 5.12
N ASP A 95 -12.41 -0.44 5.13
CA ASP A 95 -13.17 -0.90 3.97
C ASP A 95 -13.03 0.03 2.76
N ASP A 96 -12.91 1.35 2.95
CA ASP A 96 -12.75 2.30 1.84
C ASP A 96 -11.37 2.17 1.20
N ILE A 97 -10.36 1.88 2.02
CA ILE A 97 -9.00 1.59 1.57
C ILE A 97 -9.01 0.29 0.76
N ILE A 98 -9.58 -0.80 1.31
CA ILE A 98 -9.65 -2.10 0.62
C ILE A 98 -10.43 -1.97 -0.69
N LYS A 99 -11.58 -1.29 -0.68
CA LYS A 99 -12.40 -1.03 -1.87
C LYS A 99 -11.69 -0.19 -2.93
N SER A 100 -10.63 0.53 -2.58
CA SER A 100 -9.83 1.25 -3.57
C SER A 100 -8.99 0.28 -4.41
N PHE A 101 -8.71 -0.92 -3.89
CA PHE A 101 -7.98 -1.99 -4.56
C PHE A 101 -8.85 -3.18 -4.99
N ASP A 102 -10.17 -2.99 -4.98
CA ASP A 102 -11.11 -4.01 -5.43
C ASP A 102 -10.85 -4.41 -6.88
N CYS A 103 -10.98 -5.69 -7.19
CA CYS A 103 -10.69 -6.29 -8.50
C CYS A 103 -11.60 -5.73 -9.60
N GLU A 104 -12.78 -5.20 -9.25
CA GLU A 104 -13.64 -4.46 -10.20
C GLU A 104 -13.06 -3.11 -10.61
N LYS A 105 -12.18 -2.53 -9.78
CA LYS A 105 -11.50 -1.26 -10.05
C LYS A 105 -10.08 -1.44 -10.59
N ILE A 106 -9.50 -2.63 -10.40
CA ILE A 106 -8.17 -2.97 -10.89
C ILE A 106 -8.21 -4.36 -11.56
N GLU A 107 -8.75 -4.39 -12.78
CA GLU A 107 -8.91 -5.64 -13.54
C GLU A 107 -7.59 -6.41 -13.72
N SER A 108 -6.47 -5.70 -13.76
CA SER A 108 -5.14 -6.29 -13.93
C SER A 108 -4.67 -7.20 -12.80
N PHE A 109 -5.31 -7.14 -11.62
CA PHE A 109 -5.00 -7.98 -10.46
C PHE A 109 -6.14 -8.95 -10.11
N LYS A 110 -7.12 -9.12 -11.00
CA LYS A 110 -8.32 -9.93 -10.76
C LYS A 110 -8.06 -11.39 -10.34
N ASP A 111 -6.94 -11.96 -10.79
CA ASP A 111 -6.53 -13.34 -10.46
C ASP A 111 -5.52 -13.42 -9.30
N SER A 112 -5.19 -12.30 -8.66
CA SER A 112 -4.25 -12.24 -7.54
C SER A 112 -4.95 -12.40 -6.18
N LYS A 113 -4.27 -13.03 -5.20
CA LYS A 113 -4.82 -13.19 -3.85
C LYS A 113 -4.71 -11.89 -3.05
N ASN A 114 -5.85 -11.33 -2.67
CA ASN A 114 -5.92 -10.28 -1.65
C ASN A 114 -5.65 -10.89 -0.26
N ILE A 115 -4.57 -10.45 0.40
CA ILE A 115 -4.27 -10.81 1.79
C ILE A 115 -4.54 -9.59 2.66
N SER A 116 -5.62 -9.63 3.45
CA SER A 116 -5.89 -8.68 4.54
C SER A 116 -5.79 -9.42 5.88
N ASN A 117 -4.94 -8.96 6.79
CA ASN A 117 -4.88 -9.38 8.20
C ASN A 117 -5.35 -8.25 9.10
#